data_AF-A0A8T4BHT2-F1
#
_entry.id   AF-A0A8T4BHT2-F1
#
_cell.length_a   1.000
_cell.length_b   1.000
_cell.length_c   1.000
_cell.angle_alpha   90.00
_cell.angle_beta   90.00
_cell.angle_gamma   90.00
#
_symmetry.space_group_name_H-M   'P 1'
#
loop_
_entity.id
_entity.type
_entity.pdbx_description
1 polymer ?
#
loop_
_entity_poly.entity_id
_entity_poly.type
_entity_poly.pdbx_seq_one_letter_code
_entity_poly.pdbx_strand_id
1 'polypeptide(L)'
;MYEYALSDKKTDIKLTEKNSESLLETISDAEVNSRISFEEFTDERTLISQDTFGKKQMKIKVLEVSDEIAPSKWKLGDRVKVTKILVTIKHLTTQQVEEGEFDIESIERELAEKRHYTSTNRWIPADYIKNGYVLGSHHTRLISDASALDYIVF
;
A
#
# COMPACT_ATOMS: atom_id res chain seq x y z
N MET A 1 66.91 -5.76 16.30
CA MET A 1 66.11 -6.38 15.22
C MET A 1 64.63 -6.30 15.59
N TYR A 2 64.01 -5.12 15.51
CA TYR A 2 62.56 -4.94 15.72
C TYR A 2 62.08 -3.78 14.84
N GLU A 3 61.90 -4.04 13.54
CA GLU A 3 61.33 -3.04 12.62
C GLU A 3 60.46 -3.63 11.49
N TYR A 4 59.93 -4.85 11.66
CA TYR A 4 59.19 -5.51 10.57
C TYR A 4 57.68 -5.71 10.79
N ALA A 5 57.08 -5.16 11.87
CA ALA A 5 55.68 -5.44 12.21
C ALA A 5 54.71 -4.23 12.15
N LEU A 6 55.22 -3.01 11.88
CA LEU A 6 54.40 -1.78 11.84
C LEU A 6 54.01 -1.31 10.43
N SER A 7 54.62 -1.87 9.39
CA SER A 7 54.35 -1.57 7.98
C SER A 7 52.97 -2.07 7.54
N ASP A 8 52.67 -3.34 7.82
CA ASP A 8 51.55 -4.04 7.17
C ASP A 8 50.18 -3.64 7.72
N LYS A 9 50.11 -3.25 9.00
CA LYS A 9 48.85 -2.73 9.57
C LYS A 9 48.46 -1.37 9.00
N LYS A 10 49.44 -0.54 8.63
CA LYS A 10 49.19 0.81 8.11
C LYS A 10 48.72 0.77 6.66
N THR A 11 49.11 -0.25 5.91
CA THR A 11 48.65 -0.50 4.55
C THR A 11 47.23 -1.05 4.52
N ASP A 12 46.87 -1.96 5.43
CA ASP A 12 45.51 -2.53 5.48
C ASP A 12 44.44 -1.52 5.86
N ILE A 13 44.70 -0.64 6.85
CA ILE A 13 43.75 0.42 7.23
C ILE A 13 43.51 1.38 6.06
N LYS A 14 44.58 1.75 5.35
CA LYS A 14 44.53 2.68 4.22
C LYS A 14 43.85 2.09 2.98
N LEU A 15 43.91 0.77 2.80
CA LEU A 15 43.19 0.03 1.77
C LEU A 15 41.69 -0.11 2.11
N THR A 16 41.36 -0.25 3.40
CA THR A 16 39.98 -0.37 3.86
C THR A 16 39.23 0.97 3.78
N GLU A 17 39.88 2.07 4.16
CA GLU A 17 39.33 3.43 4.03
C GLU A 17 39.12 3.80 2.54
N LYS A 18 40.09 3.53 1.66
CA LYS A 18 39.95 3.71 0.21
C LYS A 18 38.82 2.88 -0.39
N ASN A 19 38.65 1.63 0.06
CA ASN A 19 37.54 0.80 -0.41
C ASN A 19 36.19 1.34 0.06
N SER A 20 36.09 1.86 1.29
CA SER A 20 34.85 2.49 1.76
C SER A 20 34.54 3.82 1.07
N GLU A 21 35.55 4.64 0.77
CA GLU A 21 35.39 5.87 -0.01
C GLU A 21 34.98 5.55 -1.46
N SER A 22 35.59 4.54 -2.09
CA SER A 22 35.22 4.11 -3.45
C SER A 22 33.80 3.51 -3.56
N LEU A 23 33.31 2.91 -2.46
CA LEU A 23 31.93 2.41 -2.39
C LEU A 23 30.91 3.52 -2.13
N LEU A 24 31.33 4.64 -1.51
CA LEU A 24 30.52 5.84 -1.32
C LEU A 24 30.56 6.79 -2.52
N GLU A 25 31.58 6.69 -3.37
CA GLU A 25 31.73 7.50 -4.59
C GLU A 25 30.86 7.04 -5.78
N THR A 26 30.01 6.03 -5.60
CA THR A 26 29.08 5.63 -6.68
C THR A 26 27.68 6.16 -6.41
N ILE A 27 27.20 6.96 -7.37
CA ILE A 27 25.84 7.43 -7.66
C ILE A 27 25.38 8.77 -7.01
N SER A 28 26.26 9.75 -6.81
CA SER A 28 25.79 11.10 -6.42
C SER A 28 25.34 12.00 -7.57
N ASP A 29 25.81 11.87 -8.82
CA ASP A 29 25.39 12.78 -9.91
C ASP A 29 25.50 12.17 -11.32
N ALA A 30 25.22 10.87 -11.47
CA ALA A 30 24.90 10.37 -12.81
C ALA A 30 23.49 10.87 -13.15
N GLU A 31 23.38 11.78 -14.12
CA GLU A 31 22.13 12.16 -14.78
C GLU A 31 21.45 10.92 -15.37
N VAL A 32 20.80 10.12 -14.52
CA VAL A 32 19.91 9.06 -14.95
C VAL A 32 18.65 9.77 -15.42
N ASN A 33 18.54 9.90 -16.74
CA ASN A 33 17.35 10.34 -17.44
C ASN A 33 16.22 9.27 -17.33
N SER A 34 15.97 8.77 -16.13
CA SER A 34 14.81 7.96 -15.79
C SER A 34 13.73 8.92 -15.32
N ARG A 35 12.70 9.08 -16.15
CA ARG A 35 11.44 9.78 -15.86
C ARG A 35 10.64 9.10 -14.73
N ILE A 36 11.26 8.83 -13.59
CA ILE A 36 10.61 8.28 -12.41
C ILE A 36 11.10 9.15 -11.26
N SER A 37 10.41 10.27 -11.04
CA SER A 37 10.68 11.15 -9.90
C SER A 37 10.44 10.35 -8.62
N PHE A 38 11.29 10.55 -7.61
CA PHE A 38 11.12 9.93 -6.29
C PHE A 38 9.73 10.18 -5.67
N GLU A 39 9.02 11.25 -6.06
CA GLU A 39 7.61 11.50 -5.72
C GLU A 39 6.61 10.39 -6.11
N GLU A 40 6.91 9.52 -7.07
CA GLU A 40 5.98 8.48 -7.52
C GLU A 40 6.03 7.20 -6.64
N PHE A 41 6.99 7.11 -5.71
CA PHE A 41 7.02 6.07 -4.70
C PHE A 41 5.95 6.33 -3.65
N THR A 42 4.80 5.67 -3.81
CA THR A 42 3.79 5.61 -2.75
C THR A 42 4.37 4.80 -1.59
N ASP A 43 4.39 5.37 -0.38
CA ASP A 43 4.81 4.63 0.81
C ASP A 43 3.85 3.46 1.06
N GLU A 44 4.37 2.24 0.95
CA GLU A 44 3.64 0.99 1.16
C GLU A 44 2.94 0.92 2.52
N ARG A 45 3.46 1.62 3.54
CA ARG A 45 2.83 1.69 4.87
C ARG A 45 1.48 2.39 4.83
N THR A 46 1.29 3.34 3.91
CA THR A 46 0.02 4.07 3.75
C THR A 46 -1.06 3.22 3.09
N LEU A 47 -0.67 2.13 2.41
CA LEU A 47 -1.56 1.18 1.74
C LEU A 47 -2.00 0.03 2.65
N ILE A 48 -1.50 -0.02 3.89
CA ILE A 48 -1.76 -1.10 4.83
C ILE A 48 -2.54 -0.54 6.02
N SER A 49 -3.64 -1.19 6.39
CA SER A 49 -4.32 -0.97 7.66
C SER A 49 -3.98 -2.07 8.65
N GLN A 50 -3.97 -1.73 9.94
CA GLN A 50 -3.75 -2.69 11.03
C GLN A 50 -5.02 -2.86 11.85
N ASP A 51 -5.23 -4.06 12.36
CA ASP A 51 -6.26 -4.33 13.36
C ASP A 51 -5.90 -3.61 14.68
N THR A 52 -6.91 -3.34 15.50
CA THR A 52 -6.85 -2.81 16.86
C THR A 52 -5.80 -3.51 17.73
N PHE A 53 -5.61 -4.82 17.57
CA PHE A 53 -4.62 -5.60 18.30
C PHE A 53 -3.24 -5.67 17.61
N GLY A 54 -3.09 -5.08 16.42
CA GLY A 54 -1.86 -5.13 15.64
C GLY A 54 -1.46 -6.53 15.16
N LYS A 55 -2.37 -7.50 15.20
CA LYS A 55 -2.11 -8.90 14.82
C LYS A 55 -2.37 -9.18 13.34
N LYS A 56 -3.23 -8.39 12.71
CA LYS A 56 -3.56 -8.52 11.30
C LYS A 56 -3.23 -7.24 10.56
N GLN A 57 -2.81 -7.39 9.32
CA GLN A 57 -2.64 -6.33 8.35
C GLN A 57 -3.56 -6.58 7.18
N MET A 58 -4.15 -5.52 6.63
CA MET A 58 -5.00 -5.61 5.45
C MET A 58 -4.52 -4.63 4.38
N LYS A 59 -4.52 -5.11 3.14
CA LYS A 59 -4.24 -4.34 1.92
C LYS A 59 -5.39 -4.53 0.96
N ILE A 60 -5.86 -3.46 0.33
CA ILE A 60 -6.98 -3.51 -0.61
C ILE A 60 -6.54 -3.01 -1.98
N LYS A 61 -6.75 -3.84 -3.00
CA LYS A 61 -6.54 -3.53 -4.41
C LYS A 61 -7.89 -3.33 -5.10
N VAL A 62 -8.00 -2.26 -5.86
CA VAL A 62 -9.15 -2.01 -6.74
C VAL A 62 -8.95 -2.80 -8.03
N LEU A 63 -9.91 -3.66 -8.37
CA LEU A 63 -9.88 -4.44 -9.60
C LEU A 63 -10.69 -3.74 -10.70
N GLU A 64 -11.90 -3.31 -10.36
CA GLU A 64 -12.83 -2.71 -11.30
C GLU A 64 -13.43 -1.44 -10.69
N VAL A 65 -13.57 -0.43 -11.54
CA VAL A 65 -14.23 0.83 -11.26
C VAL A 65 -15.33 1.03 -12.30
N SER A 66 -16.43 1.63 -11.89
CA SER A 66 -17.53 1.99 -12.78
C SER A 66 -17.21 3.32 -13.48
N ASP A 67 -17.54 3.39 -14.77
CA ASP A 67 -17.47 4.62 -15.59
C ASP A 67 -18.63 5.59 -15.30
N GLU A 68 -19.47 5.31 -14.30
CA GLU A 68 -20.53 6.22 -13.87
C GLU A 68 -19.94 7.57 -13.46
N ILE A 69 -20.29 8.61 -14.21
CA ILE A 69 -19.93 9.99 -13.90
C ILE A 69 -20.57 10.36 -12.57
N ALA A 70 -19.74 10.74 -11.58
CA ALA A 70 -20.21 11.19 -10.29
C ALA A 70 -21.31 12.26 -10.48
N PRO A 71 -22.46 12.16 -9.81
CA PRO A 71 -23.63 12.99 -10.08
C PRO A 71 -23.40 14.50 -9.86
N SER A 72 -22.25 14.90 -9.32
CA SER A 72 -21.79 16.29 -9.29
C SER A 72 -20.26 16.31 -9.16
N LYS A 73 -19.58 17.15 -9.96
CA LYS A 73 -18.20 17.56 -9.68
C LYS A 73 -18.19 18.25 -8.31
N TRP A 74 -17.91 17.50 -7.25
CA TRP A 74 -17.88 18.04 -5.90
C TRP A 74 -16.68 19.00 -5.82
N LYS A 75 -16.81 20.12 -5.11
CA LYS A 75 -15.71 21.10 -4.91
C LYS A 75 -14.44 20.51 -4.25
N LEU A 76 -14.50 19.25 -3.83
CA LEU A 76 -13.51 18.52 -3.04
C LEU A 76 -12.80 17.43 -3.87
N GLY A 77 -12.96 17.45 -5.21
CA GLY A 77 -12.28 16.54 -6.13
C GLY A 77 -13.19 15.47 -6.76
N ASP A 78 -12.58 14.68 -7.63
CA ASP A 78 -13.24 13.61 -8.37
C ASP A 78 -13.39 12.35 -7.49
N ARG A 79 -14.56 11.72 -7.56
CA ARG A 79 -14.85 10.45 -6.89
C ARG A 79 -15.03 9.37 -7.93
N VAL A 80 -14.47 8.21 -7.62
CA VAL A 80 -14.56 7.01 -8.43
C VAL A 80 -15.47 6.02 -7.71
N LYS A 81 -16.38 5.38 -8.44
CA LYS A 81 -17.25 4.34 -7.92
C LYS A 81 -16.56 2.99 -8.11
N VAL A 82 -16.17 2.35 -7.01
CA VAL A 82 -15.52 1.03 -7.04
C VAL A 82 -16.57 -0.07 -7.13
N THR A 83 -16.40 -1.02 -8.05
CA THR A 83 -17.30 -2.17 -8.22
C THR A 83 -16.71 -3.43 -7.61
N LYS A 84 -15.44 -3.72 -7.88
CA LYS A 84 -14.77 -4.95 -7.42
C LYS A 84 -13.43 -4.65 -6.76
N ILE A 85 -13.17 -5.34 -5.65
CA ILE A 85 -11.92 -5.23 -4.90
C ILE A 85 -11.33 -6.61 -4.60
N LEU A 86 -10.02 -6.64 -4.43
CA LEU A 86 -9.29 -7.76 -3.84
C LEU A 86 -8.77 -7.30 -2.48
N VAL A 87 -9.14 -8.04 -1.44
CA VAL A 87 -8.68 -7.79 -0.08
C VAL A 87 -7.71 -8.88 0.31
N THR A 88 -6.53 -8.48 0.76
CA THR A 88 -5.50 -9.37 1.30
C THR A 88 -5.36 -9.10 2.79
N ILE A 89 -5.65 -10.09 3.63
CA ILE A 89 -5.44 -10.05 5.08
C ILE A 89 -4.25 -10.94 5.42
N LYS A 90 -3.21 -10.33 5.99
CA LYS A 90 -2.03 -11.02 6.50
C LYS A 90 -2.10 -11.12 8.01
N HIS A 91 -2.05 -12.33 8.53
CA HIS A 91 -1.89 -12.60 9.96
C HIS A 91 -0.41 -12.51 10.32
N LEU A 92 -0.03 -11.54 11.14
CA LEU A 92 1.36 -11.32 11.54
C LEU A 92 1.87 -12.44 12.45
N THR A 93 1.01 -13.03 13.27
CA THR A 93 1.37 -14.08 14.23
C THR A 93 1.55 -15.45 13.58
N THR A 94 0.68 -15.82 12.63
CA THR A 94 0.69 -17.14 11.98
C THR A 94 1.35 -17.13 10.60
N GLN A 95 1.67 -15.94 10.07
CA GLN A 95 2.17 -15.71 8.71
C GLN A 95 1.23 -16.21 7.60
N GLN A 96 -0.02 -16.50 7.93
CA GLN A 96 -1.04 -16.89 6.97
C GLN A 96 -1.53 -15.66 6.20
N VAL A 97 -1.80 -15.84 4.92
CA VAL A 97 -2.34 -14.81 4.03
C VAL A 97 -3.68 -15.31 3.51
N GLU A 98 -4.71 -14.52 3.75
CA GLU A 98 -6.06 -14.72 3.24
C GLU A 98 -6.30 -13.71 2.13
N GLU A 99 -6.75 -14.17 0.98
CA GLU A 99 -7.11 -13.33 -0.15
C GLU A 99 -8.57 -13.58 -0.50
N GLY A 100 -9.34 -12.51 -0.61
CA GLY A 100 -10.76 -12.56 -0.96
C GLY A 100 -11.07 -11.52 -2.02
N GLU A 101 -11.66 -11.97 -3.12
CA GLU A 101 -12.26 -11.09 -4.11
C GLU A 101 -13.69 -10.76 -3.69
N PHE A 102 -14.01 -9.48 -3.68
CA PHE A 102 -15.33 -8.98 -3.27
C PHE A 102 -15.92 -8.12 -4.39
N ASP A 103 -17.06 -8.56 -4.89
CA ASP A 103 -17.93 -7.75 -5.74
C ASP A 103 -18.82 -6.88 -4.84
N ILE A 104 -18.39 -5.63 -4.63
CA ILE A 104 -19.04 -4.69 -3.73
C ILE A 104 -20.41 -4.26 -4.27
N GLU A 105 -20.60 -4.28 -5.59
CA GLU A 105 -21.91 -4.01 -6.18
C GLU A 105 -22.94 -5.06 -5.80
N SER A 106 -22.58 -6.33 -5.95
CA SER A 106 -23.44 -7.45 -5.57
C SER A 106 -23.71 -7.47 -4.06
N ILE A 107 -22.68 -7.21 -3.25
CA ILE A 107 -22.79 -7.13 -1.78
C ILE A 107 -23.71 -5.99 -1.34
N GLU A 108 -23.61 -4.80 -1.95
CA GLU A 108 -24.50 -3.68 -1.63
C GLU A 108 -25.96 -4.01 -1.97
N ARG A 109 -26.19 -4.63 -3.13
CA ARG A 109 -27.54 -5.05 -3.53
C ARG A 109 -28.12 -6.05 -2.54
N GLU A 110 -27.33 -7.04 -2.13
CA GLU A 110 -27.75 -8.02 -1.12
C GLU A 110 -28.02 -7.36 0.23
N LEU A 111 -27.20 -6.39 0.64
CA LEU A 111 -27.39 -5.63 1.88
C LEU A 111 -28.71 -4.83 1.85
N ALA A 112 -29.01 -4.18 0.72
CA ALA A 112 -30.25 -3.44 0.53
C ALA A 112 -31.48 -4.36 0.54
N GLU A 113 -31.36 -5.57 -0.01
CA GLU A 113 -32.43 -6.58 -0.01
C GLU A 113 -32.65 -7.16 1.39
N LYS A 114 -31.61 -7.58 2.09
CA LYS A 114 -31.71 -8.25 3.40
C LYS A 114 -31.96 -7.31 4.56
N ARG A 115 -31.32 -6.13 4.56
CA ARG A 115 -31.28 -5.22 5.70
C ARG A 115 -31.91 -3.85 5.41
N HIS A 116 -32.36 -3.60 4.18
CA HIS A 116 -32.95 -2.31 3.77
C HIS A 116 -32.07 -1.09 4.05
N TYR A 117 -30.75 -1.30 4.09
CA TYR A 117 -29.77 -0.23 4.17
C TYR A 117 -29.16 0.02 2.79
N THR A 118 -29.01 1.30 2.44
CA THR A 118 -28.25 1.71 1.25
C THR A 118 -26.92 2.27 1.69
N SER A 119 -25.87 1.91 0.95
CA SER A 119 -24.51 2.34 1.26
C SER A 119 -24.08 3.44 0.29
N THR A 120 -23.11 4.25 0.72
CA THR A 120 -22.40 5.15 -0.21
C THR A 120 -20.90 4.86 -0.19
N ASN A 121 -20.52 3.70 0.37
CA ASN A 121 -19.14 3.36 0.68
C ASN A 121 -18.31 3.00 -0.57
N ARG A 122 -18.97 2.74 -1.71
CA ARG A 122 -18.34 2.53 -3.02
C ARG A 122 -17.69 3.79 -3.62
N TRP A 123 -18.12 4.98 -3.19
CA TRP A 123 -17.58 6.25 -3.71
C TRP A 123 -16.32 6.65 -2.97
N ILE A 124 -15.17 6.46 -3.60
CA ILE A 124 -13.85 6.80 -3.06
C ILE A 124 -13.27 7.99 -3.83
N PRO A 125 -12.75 9.04 -3.16
CA PRO A 125 -12.05 10.11 -3.87
C PRO A 125 -10.78 9.57 -4.52
N ALA A 126 -10.50 9.98 -5.76
CA ALA A 126 -9.39 9.46 -6.56
C ALA A 126 -8.03 9.61 -5.85
N ASP A 127 -7.88 10.64 -5.02
CA ASP A 127 -6.67 10.91 -4.23
C ASP A 127 -6.30 9.76 -3.26
N TYR A 128 -7.29 8.99 -2.82
CA TYR A 128 -7.10 7.84 -1.93
C TYR A 128 -6.82 6.53 -2.65
N ILE A 129 -6.72 6.57 -3.98
CA ILE A 129 -6.32 5.43 -4.81
C ILE A 129 -4.93 5.74 -5.38
N LYS A 130 -3.93 4.97 -4.96
CA LYS A 130 -2.55 5.10 -5.43
C LYS A 130 -2.11 3.79 -6.06
N ASN A 131 -1.71 3.83 -7.33
CA ASN A 131 -1.27 2.64 -8.09
C ASN A 131 -2.28 1.47 -8.03
N GLY A 132 -3.58 1.77 -8.02
CA GLY A 132 -4.66 0.78 -7.93
C GLY A 132 -4.89 0.20 -6.53
N TYR A 133 -4.22 0.69 -5.49
CA TYR A 133 -4.46 0.35 -4.09
C TYR A 133 -5.16 1.47 -3.36
N VAL A 134 -6.03 1.10 -2.42
CA VAL A 134 -6.72 2.06 -1.55
C VAL A 134 -5.81 2.39 -0.37
N LEU A 135 -5.84 3.65 0.09
CA LEU A 135 -5.17 4.04 1.33
C LEU A 135 -5.81 3.34 2.54
N GLY A 136 -4.98 2.94 3.50
CA GLY A 136 -5.38 2.20 4.71
C GLY A 136 -6.45 2.91 5.55
N SER A 137 -6.50 4.25 5.49
CA SER A 137 -7.51 5.07 6.16
C SER A 137 -8.93 4.86 5.63
N HIS A 138 -9.09 4.35 4.41
CA HIS A 138 -10.39 4.11 3.77
C HIS A 138 -10.79 2.64 3.72
N HIS A 139 -9.95 1.72 4.20
CA HIS A 139 -10.22 0.29 4.13
C HIS A 139 -11.51 -0.09 4.86
N THR A 140 -11.64 0.24 6.14
CA THR A 140 -12.81 -0.12 6.97
C THR A 140 -14.11 0.41 6.38
N ARG A 141 -14.09 1.59 5.76
CA ARG A 141 -15.27 2.14 5.09
C ARG A 141 -15.67 1.28 3.90
N LEU A 142 -14.73 0.91 3.04
CA LEU A 142 -15.00 0.14 1.84
C LEU A 142 -15.46 -1.29 2.14
N ILE A 143 -14.90 -1.94 3.16
CA ILE A 143 -15.27 -3.31 3.56
C ILE A 143 -16.46 -3.37 4.52
N SER A 144 -17.01 -2.23 4.97
CA SER A 144 -18.05 -2.22 6.01
C SER A 144 -19.31 -2.99 5.60
N ASP A 145 -19.71 -2.92 4.34
CA ASP A 145 -20.88 -3.63 3.81
C ASP A 145 -20.63 -5.16 3.81
N ALA A 146 -19.43 -5.57 3.40
CA ALA A 146 -19.00 -6.97 3.43
C ALA A 146 -18.90 -7.49 4.88
N SER A 147 -18.39 -6.68 5.80
CA SER A 147 -18.30 -7.01 7.22
C SER A 147 -19.69 -7.11 7.85
N ALA A 148 -20.64 -6.25 7.46
CA ALA A 148 -22.00 -6.31 7.93
C ALA A 148 -22.73 -7.60 7.51
N LEU A 149 -22.38 -8.18 6.36
CA LEU A 149 -22.87 -9.47 5.88
C LEU A 149 -22.01 -10.67 6.34
N ASP A 150 -21.06 -10.46 7.25
CA ASP A 150 -20.16 -11.48 7.80
C ASP A 150 -19.24 -12.14 6.76
N TYR A 151 -19.00 -11.48 5.61
CA TYR A 151 -18.09 -11.99 4.57
C TYR A 151 -16.61 -11.77 4.90
N ILE A 152 -16.32 -10.82 5.78
CA ILE A 152 -14.96 -10.47 6.17
C ILE A 152 -14.91 -10.10 7.66
N VAL A 153 -13.91 -10.61 8.35
CA VAL A 153 -13.64 -10.31 9.77
C VAL A 153 -12.21 -9.79 9.88
N PHE A 154 -12.08 -8.47 9.99
CA PHE A 154 -10.81 -7.80 10.19
C PHE A 154 -10.55 -7.61 11.69
#